data_AF-A0A7G2CKU6-F1
#
_entry.id   AF-A0A7G2CKU6-F1
#
_cell.length_a   1.000
_cell.length_b   1.000
_cell.length_c   1.000
_cell.angle_alpha   90.00
_cell.angle_beta   90.00
_cell.angle_gamma   90.00
#
_symmetry.space_group_name_H-M   'P 1'
#
loop_
_entity.id
_entity.type
_entity.pdbx_description
1 polymer ?
#
loop_
_entity_poly.entity_id
_entity_poly.type
_entity_poly.pdbx_seq_one_letter_code
_entity_poly.pdbx_strand_id
1 'polypeptide(L)'
;MFPSSRYIRRAAALTVLAGSIGTAAASCPAHCYDSHAVSDGKVVCEECWVGYKLSADETSCEPLADPHCYTPNPQDEKKCDECGGDGYWPNSDGICVSCGDNCSTCKDDKTCKHCKSGYGPNADGQCVKCIDSCNSCTDTTTCDRCAGGYAKDDKNECAKCMDNCVYCQDVTTCTQCAPGYSFIEGECKSCGVGNCQSCQTVGTCQTCFSNYASKEGKCELCETQEGCEYMGSGCTCGNCKQGYKLNNGVCDRDETVCFSGQGMKDGKCVPCSLKYCTACSFDDTGVETCTQCDTTPDGASAPYTSCWKTLEDCTEEDDANNGGGNGALSPRTLFSTLAVVAGLIAATLV
;
A
#
# COMPACT_ATOMS: atom_id res chain seq x y z
N MET A 1 -35.47 -69.92 35.55
CA MET A 1 -35.07 -70.60 34.31
C MET A 1 -35.32 -69.63 33.15
N PHE A 2 -34.27 -69.22 32.42
CA PHE A 2 -34.32 -68.53 31.11
C PHE A 2 -35.11 -69.37 30.05
N PRO A 3 -35.46 -68.92 28.81
CA PRO A 3 -34.90 -67.79 28.01
C PRO A 3 -35.87 -67.04 27.04
N SER A 4 -35.29 -66.10 26.25
CA SER A 4 -35.55 -65.80 24.80
C SER A 4 -36.34 -64.55 24.36
N SER A 5 -35.60 -63.65 23.68
CA SER A 5 -35.88 -62.88 22.43
C SER A 5 -37.32 -62.53 22.00
N ARG A 6 -37.56 -61.25 21.64
CA ARG A 6 -38.51 -60.82 20.58
C ARG A 6 -38.33 -59.33 20.14
N TYR A 7 -38.04 -59.15 18.85
CA TYR A 7 -38.56 -58.17 17.86
C TYR A 7 -39.00 -56.73 18.22
N ILE A 8 -38.23 -55.74 17.73
CA ILE A 8 -38.51 -54.70 16.70
C ILE A 8 -39.95 -54.14 16.46
N ARG A 9 -40.05 -52.78 16.52
CA ARG A 9 -40.95 -51.76 15.87
C ARG A 9 -42.43 -51.66 16.33
N ARG A 10 -43.08 -50.49 16.49
CA ARG A 10 -42.82 -49.04 16.30
C ARG A 10 -44.01 -48.23 16.88
N ALA A 11 -43.83 -46.89 16.95
CA ALA A 11 -44.79 -45.79 17.17
C ALA A 11 -44.94 -45.37 18.65
N ALA A 12 -44.87 -44.09 19.04
CA ALA A 12 -44.58 -42.83 18.38
C ALA A 12 -44.19 -41.85 19.51
N ALA A 13 -43.22 -40.97 19.28
CA ALA A 13 -43.01 -39.81 20.14
C ALA A 13 -42.57 -38.65 19.26
N LEU A 14 -43.43 -37.63 19.18
CA LEU A 14 -43.07 -36.29 18.76
C LEU A 14 -41.90 -35.82 19.62
N THR A 15 -40.82 -35.42 18.99
CA THR A 15 -39.92 -34.41 19.56
C THR A 15 -39.74 -33.33 18.51
N VAL A 16 -40.21 -32.14 18.89
CA VAL A 16 -39.98 -30.87 18.22
C VAL A 16 -38.47 -30.66 18.13
N LEU A 17 -37.90 -30.69 16.92
CA LEU A 17 -36.58 -30.14 16.66
C LEU A 17 -36.78 -28.71 16.20
N ALA A 18 -36.45 -27.79 17.12
CA ALA A 18 -36.38 -26.38 16.87
C ALA A 18 -35.23 -26.06 15.90
N GLY A 19 -35.55 -25.17 14.96
CA GLY A 19 -34.70 -24.34 14.10
C GLY A 19 -33.19 -24.60 14.07
N SER A 20 -32.73 -24.94 12.87
CA SER A 20 -31.40 -24.65 12.37
C SER A 20 -30.96 -23.22 12.73
N ILE A 21 -29.90 -23.10 13.51
CA ILE A 21 -29.12 -21.86 13.63
C ILE A 21 -28.57 -21.60 12.23
N GLY A 22 -29.07 -20.54 11.58
CA GLY A 22 -28.48 -20.06 10.34
C GLY A 22 -27.04 -19.69 10.63
N THR A 23 -26.10 -20.34 9.93
CA THR A 23 -24.71 -19.88 9.87
C THR A 23 -24.75 -18.47 9.28
N ALA A 24 -24.43 -17.48 10.11
CA ALA A 24 -24.28 -16.11 9.65
C ALA A 24 -23.13 -16.12 8.63
N ALA A 25 -23.41 -15.73 7.38
CA ALA A 25 -22.41 -15.66 6.33
C ALA A 25 -21.25 -14.75 6.78
N ALA A 26 -20.02 -15.25 6.69
CA ALA A 26 -18.82 -14.61 7.21
C ALA A 26 -18.51 -13.31 6.46
N SER A 27 -18.71 -12.15 7.08
CA SER A 27 -18.29 -10.86 6.50
C SER A 27 -16.92 -10.44 7.00
N CYS A 28 -16.13 -9.79 6.14
CA CYS A 28 -14.82 -9.25 6.51
C CYS A 28 -14.94 -8.17 7.59
N PRO A 29 -14.17 -8.27 8.70
CA PRO A 29 -14.21 -7.26 9.75
C PRO A 29 -13.64 -5.93 9.25
N ALA A 30 -14.35 -4.83 9.53
CA ALA A 30 -13.80 -3.50 9.28
C ALA A 30 -12.60 -3.24 10.22
N HIS A 31 -11.63 -2.43 9.76
CA HIS A 31 -10.43 -2.04 10.53
C HIS A 31 -9.51 -3.19 10.93
N CYS A 32 -9.63 -4.32 10.23
CA CYS A 32 -8.75 -5.45 10.37
C CYS A 32 -7.58 -5.32 9.38
N TYR A 33 -6.35 -5.35 9.90
CA TYR A 33 -5.14 -5.35 9.09
C TYR A 33 -4.92 -6.70 8.42
N ASP A 34 -5.08 -7.79 9.19
CA ASP A 34 -4.89 -9.16 8.71
C ASP A 34 -5.98 -10.10 9.26
N SER A 35 -6.49 -10.98 8.41
CA SER A 35 -7.61 -11.86 8.73
C SER A 35 -7.53 -13.21 8.01
N HIS A 36 -8.11 -14.24 8.62
CA HIS A 36 -8.23 -15.56 8.02
C HIS A 36 -9.60 -16.19 8.29
N ALA A 37 -9.98 -17.13 7.43
CA ALA A 37 -11.18 -17.94 7.62
C ALA A 37 -10.87 -19.19 8.46
N VAL A 38 -11.70 -19.49 9.45
CA VAL A 38 -11.61 -20.73 10.27
C VAL A 38 -12.64 -21.78 9.81
N SER A 39 -12.46 -23.04 10.25
CA SER A 39 -13.26 -24.20 9.79
C SER A 39 -14.77 -24.08 9.98
N ASP A 40 -15.22 -23.25 10.91
CA ASP A 40 -16.64 -22.99 11.19
C ASP A 40 -17.24 -21.91 10.27
N GLY A 41 -16.48 -21.45 9.26
CA GLY A 41 -16.90 -20.44 8.31
C GLY A 41 -16.98 -19.03 8.90
N LYS A 42 -16.30 -18.76 10.02
CA LYS A 42 -16.12 -17.41 10.57
C LYS A 42 -14.83 -16.80 10.00
N VAL A 43 -14.81 -15.48 9.82
CA VAL A 43 -13.58 -14.73 9.56
C VAL A 43 -13.08 -14.17 10.89
N VAL A 44 -11.86 -14.53 11.25
CA VAL A 44 -11.16 -14.06 12.44
C VAL A 44 -10.16 -13.00 12.00
N CYS A 45 -10.12 -11.89 12.75
CA CYS A 45 -9.11 -10.86 12.63
C CYS A 45 -7.92 -11.21 13.52
N GLU A 46 -6.71 -11.20 12.97
CA GLU A 46 -5.47 -11.43 13.74
C GLU A 46 -4.90 -10.14 14.28
N GLU A 47 -5.02 -9.05 13.52
CA GLU A 47 -4.46 -7.76 13.87
C GLU A 47 -5.40 -6.64 13.43
N CYS A 48 -5.72 -5.72 14.34
CA CYS A 48 -6.50 -4.53 14.04
C CYS A 48 -5.59 -3.34 13.72
N TRP A 49 -6.11 -2.35 12.99
CA TRP A 49 -5.42 -1.07 12.82
C TRP A 49 -5.20 -0.36 14.16
N VAL A 50 -4.18 0.50 14.22
CA VAL A 50 -3.94 1.39 15.36
C VAL A 50 -5.23 2.14 15.73
N GLY A 51 -5.53 2.22 17.02
CA GLY A 51 -6.76 2.79 17.54
C GLY A 51 -7.92 1.80 17.65
N TYR A 52 -7.69 0.51 17.39
CA TYR A 52 -8.70 -0.55 17.51
C TYR A 52 -8.15 -1.78 18.25
N LYS A 53 -9.03 -2.51 18.95
CA LYS A 53 -8.73 -3.79 19.59
C LYS A 53 -9.61 -4.91 19.05
N LEU A 54 -9.11 -6.14 19.11
CA LEU A 54 -9.91 -7.32 18.81
C LEU A 54 -11.10 -7.46 19.77
N SER A 55 -12.28 -7.78 19.23
CA SER A 55 -13.43 -8.21 20.03
C SER A 55 -13.14 -9.53 20.73
N ALA A 56 -13.93 -9.87 21.75
CA ALA A 56 -13.73 -11.08 22.55
C ALA A 56 -13.83 -12.40 21.75
N ASP A 57 -14.48 -12.36 20.58
CA ASP A 57 -14.58 -13.48 19.65
C ASP A 57 -13.65 -13.34 18.43
N GLU A 58 -12.79 -12.31 18.43
CA GLU A 58 -11.80 -11.98 17.39
C GLU A 58 -12.42 -11.74 16.01
N THR A 59 -13.75 -11.56 15.91
CA THR A 59 -14.44 -11.37 14.63
C THR A 59 -14.65 -9.91 14.24
N SER A 60 -14.24 -8.97 15.09
CA SER A 60 -14.37 -7.54 14.83
C SER A 60 -13.29 -6.72 15.53
N CYS A 61 -13.04 -5.52 15.00
CA CYS A 61 -12.16 -4.53 15.60
C CYS A 61 -13.00 -3.42 16.22
N GLU A 62 -12.90 -3.26 17.53
CA GLU A 62 -13.62 -2.24 18.30
C GLU A 62 -12.73 -1.02 18.53
N PRO A 63 -13.26 0.21 18.36
CA PRO A 63 -12.47 1.41 18.55
C PRO A 63 -12.01 1.56 20.00
N LEU A 64 -10.76 1.96 20.17
CA LEU A 64 -10.17 2.35 21.44
C LEU A 64 -10.52 3.80 21.77
N ALA A 65 -10.35 4.18 23.04
CA ALA A 65 -10.55 5.56 23.48
C ALA A 65 -9.55 6.53 22.85
N ASP A 66 -8.36 6.05 22.51
CA ASP A 66 -7.29 6.82 21.86
C ASP A 66 -7.01 6.25 20.45
N PRO A 67 -7.16 7.05 19.38
CA PRO A 67 -6.97 6.59 18.01
C PRO A 67 -5.50 6.27 17.64
N HIS A 68 -4.54 6.68 18.47
CA HIS A 68 -3.12 6.36 18.28
C HIS A 68 -2.65 5.23 19.21
N CYS A 69 -3.58 4.55 19.90
CA CYS A 69 -3.20 3.45 20.76
C CYS A 69 -2.98 2.15 19.96
N TYR A 70 -1.82 1.52 20.14
CA TYR A 70 -1.52 0.20 19.59
C TYR A 70 -1.77 -0.89 20.64
N THR A 71 -1.23 -0.71 21.85
CA THR A 71 -1.39 -1.67 22.96
C THR A 71 -2.16 -1.02 24.11
N PRO A 72 -3.48 -1.32 24.28
CA PRO A 72 -4.27 -0.79 25.39
C PRO A 72 -3.84 -1.39 26.72
N ASN A 73 -3.93 -0.61 27.80
CA ASN A 73 -3.56 -1.06 29.14
C ASN A 73 -4.58 -2.10 29.68
N PRO A 74 -4.14 -3.25 30.22
CA PRO A 74 -5.04 -4.31 30.65
C PRO A 74 -5.80 -4.01 31.95
N GLN A 75 -5.38 -3.01 32.74
CA GLN A 75 -6.04 -2.61 33.98
C GLN A 75 -6.99 -1.41 33.80
N ASP A 76 -6.78 -0.59 32.77
CA ASP A 76 -7.60 0.59 32.46
C ASP A 76 -7.69 0.79 30.94
N GLU A 77 -8.82 0.39 30.35
CA GLU A 77 -9.04 0.43 28.89
C GLU A 77 -9.03 1.84 28.26
N LYS A 78 -9.00 2.90 29.09
CA LYS A 78 -8.85 4.28 28.64
C LYS A 78 -7.39 4.71 28.49
N LYS A 79 -6.45 3.85 28.88
CA LYS A 79 -5.01 4.09 28.83
C LYS A 79 -4.35 3.18 27.81
N CYS A 80 -3.19 3.62 27.35
CA CYS A 80 -2.37 2.95 26.37
C CYS A 80 -0.97 2.73 26.91
N ASP A 81 -0.48 1.51 26.80
CA ASP A 81 0.89 1.14 27.17
C ASP A 81 1.86 1.42 26.02
N GLU A 82 1.41 1.29 24.76
CA GLU A 82 2.23 1.56 23.57
C GLU A 82 1.40 2.26 22.48
N CYS A 83 1.93 3.38 21.97
CA CYS A 83 1.29 4.14 20.90
C CYS A 83 1.74 3.65 19.53
N GLY A 84 0.80 3.59 18.59
CA GLY A 84 1.05 3.29 17.19
C GLY A 84 1.09 4.56 16.34
N GLY A 85 1.76 4.45 15.19
CA GLY A 85 1.98 5.57 14.28
C GLY A 85 3.22 6.40 14.63
N ASP A 86 3.79 7.02 13.61
CA ASP A 86 5.00 7.84 13.74
C ASP A 86 4.74 9.07 14.64
N GLY A 87 5.65 9.33 15.58
CA GLY A 87 5.65 10.56 16.37
C GLY A 87 4.70 10.61 17.58
N TYR A 88 4.16 9.46 18.02
CA TYR A 88 3.32 9.37 19.23
C TYR A 88 4.00 8.60 20.37
N TRP A 89 3.74 9.03 21.61
CA TRP A 89 4.25 8.41 22.82
C TRP A 89 3.24 8.51 23.98
N PRO A 90 3.14 7.50 24.86
CA PRO A 90 2.22 7.55 26.00
C PRO A 90 2.74 8.51 27.08
N ASN A 91 1.94 9.51 27.44
CA ASN A 91 2.26 10.41 28.55
C ASN A 91 2.05 9.73 29.92
N SER A 92 2.23 10.49 31.02
CA SER A 92 2.07 9.96 32.38
C SER A 92 0.65 9.46 32.70
N ASP A 93 -0.36 9.90 31.95
CA ASP A 93 -1.74 9.47 32.10
C ASP A 93 -2.07 8.25 31.23
N GLY A 94 -1.14 7.79 30.40
CA GLY A 94 -1.34 6.70 29.44
C GLY A 94 -2.08 7.13 28.18
N ILE A 95 -2.05 8.42 27.83
CA ILE A 95 -2.67 8.94 26.60
C ILE A 95 -1.57 9.14 25.55
N CYS A 96 -1.84 8.70 24.33
CA CYS A 96 -0.92 8.87 23.22
C CYS A 96 -0.92 10.30 22.73
N VAL A 97 0.20 10.98 22.94
CA VAL A 97 0.38 12.38 22.54
C VAL A 97 1.52 12.47 21.53
N SER A 98 1.43 13.46 20.64
CA SER A 98 2.54 13.77 19.76
C SER A 98 3.72 14.29 20.57
N CYS A 99 4.91 13.72 20.36
CA CYS A 99 6.14 14.22 20.98
C CYS A 99 6.80 15.37 20.20
N GLY A 100 6.19 15.81 19.10
CA GLY A 100 6.63 16.95 18.30
C GLY A 100 6.46 16.74 16.79
N ASP A 101 6.31 17.86 16.08
CA ASP A 101 6.18 17.86 14.63
C ASP A 101 7.42 17.25 13.95
N ASN A 102 7.19 16.56 12.84
CA ASN A 102 8.25 15.92 12.04
C ASN A 102 9.11 14.90 12.81
N CYS A 103 8.60 14.36 13.91
CA CYS A 103 9.21 13.23 14.59
C CYS A 103 8.77 11.90 13.93
N SER A 104 9.72 11.00 13.65
CA SER A 104 9.40 9.62 13.23
C SER A 104 9.28 8.70 14.43
N THR A 105 10.16 8.82 15.43
CA THR A 105 10.07 8.05 16.67
C THR A 105 10.37 8.92 17.88
N CYS A 106 9.50 8.82 18.88
CA CYS A 106 9.64 9.55 20.12
C CYS A 106 10.68 8.91 21.04
N LYS A 107 11.30 9.75 21.87
CA LYS A 107 12.09 9.31 23.02
C LYS A 107 11.23 9.27 24.29
N ASP A 108 10.36 10.28 24.42
CA ASP A 108 9.37 10.45 25.47
C ASP A 108 8.21 11.31 24.93
N ASP A 109 7.27 11.71 25.79
CA ASP A 109 6.07 12.48 25.43
C ASP A 109 6.35 13.91 24.95
N LYS A 110 7.62 14.36 24.97
CA LYS A 110 8.00 15.75 24.65
C LYS A 110 9.18 15.87 23.70
N THR A 111 9.97 14.81 23.55
CA THR A 111 11.20 14.85 22.78
C THR A 111 11.27 13.74 21.76
N CYS A 112 11.86 14.07 20.62
CA CYS A 112 12.01 13.17 19.52
C CYS A 112 13.36 12.45 19.56
N LYS A 113 13.33 11.14 19.29
CA LYS A 113 14.54 10.32 19.15
C LYS A 113 15.08 10.37 17.73
N HIS A 114 14.21 10.20 16.74
CA HIS A 114 14.54 10.25 15.32
C HIS A 114 13.57 11.16 14.58
N CYS A 115 14.09 12.13 13.86
CA CYS A 115 13.30 13.02 13.02
C CYS A 115 12.98 12.36 11.67
N LYS A 116 11.91 12.83 11.03
CA LYS A 116 11.59 12.50 9.63
C LYS A 116 12.68 13.07 8.70
N SER A 117 12.79 12.52 7.50
CA SER A 117 13.74 12.98 6.47
C SER A 117 13.60 14.49 6.22
N GLY A 118 14.74 15.19 6.17
CA GLY A 118 14.82 16.65 6.04
C GLY A 118 14.84 17.42 7.36
N TYR A 119 14.74 16.72 8.50
CA TYR A 119 14.72 17.32 9.84
C TYR A 119 15.79 16.73 10.75
N GLY A 120 16.24 17.51 11.74
CA GLY A 120 17.19 17.10 12.77
C GLY A 120 16.84 17.71 14.13
N PRO A 121 17.41 17.18 15.23
CA PRO A 121 17.07 17.63 16.57
C PRO A 121 17.67 19.02 16.86
N ASN A 122 16.90 19.87 17.53
CA ASN A 122 17.41 21.08 18.17
C ASN A 122 17.89 20.78 19.61
N ALA A 123 18.33 21.82 20.33
CA ALA A 123 18.79 21.69 21.72
C ALA A 123 17.72 21.18 22.71
N ASP A 124 16.44 21.39 22.38
CA ASP A 124 15.29 20.94 23.18
C ASP A 124 14.83 19.52 22.78
N GLY A 125 15.47 18.88 21.80
CA GLY A 125 15.10 17.56 21.31
C GLY A 125 13.90 17.56 20.36
N GLN A 126 13.51 18.71 19.82
CA GLN A 126 12.45 18.84 18.80
C GLN A 126 13.04 18.80 17.39
N CYS A 127 12.26 18.31 16.43
CA CYS A 127 12.69 18.21 15.04
C CYS A 127 12.47 19.53 14.30
N VAL A 128 13.57 20.08 13.80
CA VAL A 128 13.59 21.33 13.04
C VAL A 128 14.20 21.06 11.67
N LYS A 129 13.79 21.86 10.69
CA LYS A 129 14.24 21.69 9.30
C LYS A 129 15.76 21.81 9.23
N CYS A 130 16.41 20.87 8.56
CA CYS A 130 17.84 20.95 8.28
C CYS A 130 18.15 22.09 7.31
N ILE A 131 19.44 22.44 7.21
CA ILE A 131 19.93 23.31 6.13
C ILE A 131 19.52 22.75 4.76
N ASP A 132 19.32 23.63 3.79
CA ASP A 132 18.91 23.24 2.44
C ASP A 132 19.83 22.16 1.85
N SER A 133 19.26 21.29 1.02
CA SER A 133 19.95 20.15 0.39
C SER A 133 20.43 19.05 1.36
N CYS A 134 19.98 19.09 2.61
CA CYS A 134 20.29 18.10 3.63
C CYS A 134 19.10 17.17 3.94
N ASN A 135 19.35 15.86 3.98
CA ASN A 135 18.35 14.86 4.37
C ASN A 135 18.34 14.55 5.87
N SER A 136 19.50 14.64 6.53
CA SER A 136 19.59 14.49 7.98
C SER A 136 20.76 15.30 8.52
N CYS A 137 20.55 15.95 9.66
CA CYS A 137 21.50 16.86 10.27
C CYS A 137 21.62 16.59 11.77
N THR A 138 22.80 16.84 12.35
CA THR A 138 23.03 16.71 13.80
C THR A 138 22.57 17.94 14.58
N ASP A 139 22.44 19.06 13.87
CA ASP A 139 21.91 20.35 14.30
C ASP A 139 21.41 21.13 13.07
N THR A 140 20.86 22.33 13.24
CA THR A 140 20.30 23.12 12.12
C THR A 140 21.31 23.60 11.08
N THR A 141 22.61 23.43 11.33
CA THR A 141 23.72 23.94 10.50
C THR A 141 24.64 22.86 9.95
N THR A 142 24.71 21.69 10.60
CA THR A 142 25.65 20.62 10.25
C THR A 142 24.92 19.46 9.58
N CYS A 143 25.15 19.28 8.28
CA CYS A 143 24.56 18.18 7.54
C CYS A 143 25.33 16.86 7.72
N ASP A 144 24.64 15.82 8.17
CA ASP A 144 25.18 14.47 8.28
C ASP A 144 25.06 13.73 6.95
N ARG A 145 23.88 13.79 6.33
CA ARG A 145 23.59 13.15 5.03
C ARG A 145 22.87 14.11 4.10
N CYS A 146 23.44 14.32 2.92
CA CYS A 146 22.82 15.14 1.88
C CYS A 146 21.56 14.51 1.30
N ALA A 147 20.66 15.35 0.79
CA ALA A 147 19.47 14.93 0.05
C ALA A 147 19.84 14.17 -1.24
N GLY A 148 18.88 13.40 -1.77
CA GLY A 148 19.03 12.79 -3.10
C GLY A 148 19.38 13.85 -4.15
N GLY A 149 20.34 13.56 -5.02
CA GLY A 149 20.90 14.52 -5.97
C GLY A 149 21.95 15.48 -5.38
N TYR A 150 22.41 15.27 -4.15
CA TYR A 150 23.49 16.04 -3.51
C TYR A 150 24.52 15.12 -2.83
N ALA A 151 25.77 15.58 -2.75
CA ALA A 151 26.84 14.93 -2.00
C ALA A 151 27.70 15.97 -1.25
N LYS A 152 28.46 15.51 -0.27
CA LYS A 152 29.42 16.36 0.45
C LYS A 152 30.55 16.76 -0.48
N ASP A 153 30.83 18.06 -0.55
CA ASP A 153 32.00 18.60 -1.22
C ASP A 153 33.25 18.60 -0.30
N ASP A 154 34.36 19.15 -0.79
CA ASP A 154 35.62 19.25 -0.04
C ASP A 154 35.51 20.10 1.25
N LYS A 155 34.44 20.89 1.40
CA LYS A 155 34.14 21.70 2.58
C LYS A 155 33.15 21.02 3.53
N ASN A 156 32.74 19.79 3.24
CA ASN A 156 31.64 19.07 3.91
C ASN A 156 30.27 19.74 3.77
N GLU A 157 30.07 20.58 2.75
CA GLU A 157 28.79 21.18 2.41
C GLU A 157 28.05 20.32 1.38
N CYS A 158 26.73 20.28 1.43
CA CYS A 158 25.95 19.53 0.45
C CYS A 158 25.84 20.31 -0.86
N ALA A 159 26.59 19.85 -1.86
CA ALA A 159 26.58 20.41 -3.20
C ALA A 159 25.86 19.46 -4.17
N LYS A 160 25.23 20.06 -5.18
CA LYS A 160 24.45 19.32 -6.17
C LYS A 160 25.36 18.35 -6.93
N CYS A 161 24.89 17.13 -7.13
CA CYS A 161 25.53 16.19 -8.05
C CYS A 161 25.60 16.80 -9.46
N MET A 162 26.51 16.26 -10.28
CA MET A 162 26.56 16.60 -11.70
C MET A 162 25.22 16.38 -12.41
N ASP A 163 25.02 17.06 -13.54
CA ASP A 163 23.75 17.01 -14.27
C ASP A 163 23.34 15.59 -14.67
N ASN A 164 22.03 15.31 -14.58
CA ASN A 164 21.41 14.01 -14.82
C ASN A 164 21.88 12.88 -13.89
N CYS A 165 22.47 13.20 -12.75
CA CYS A 165 22.79 12.24 -11.70
C CYS A 165 21.74 12.27 -10.56
N VAL A 166 21.19 11.11 -10.20
CA VAL A 166 20.23 10.95 -9.10
C VAL A 166 20.94 10.71 -7.77
N TYR A 167 21.98 9.88 -7.79
CA TYR A 167 22.83 9.65 -6.63
C TYR A 167 24.29 9.71 -7.04
N CYS A 168 25.07 10.48 -6.29
CA CYS A 168 26.51 10.59 -6.50
C CYS A 168 27.27 10.25 -5.21
N GLN A 169 28.45 9.66 -5.36
CA GLN A 169 29.37 9.40 -4.25
C GLN A 169 30.01 10.70 -3.77
N ASP A 170 30.37 11.56 -4.72
CA ASP A 170 30.87 12.92 -4.55
C ASP A 170 30.32 13.76 -5.71
N VAL A 171 30.56 15.07 -5.70
CA VAL A 171 30.01 16.00 -6.70
C VAL A 171 30.40 15.69 -8.15
N THR A 172 31.45 14.88 -8.38
CA THR A 172 31.97 14.48 -9.70
C THR A 172 31.72 13.01 -10.06
N THR A 173 31.44 12.15 -9.09
CA THR A 173 31.30 10.70 -9.30
C THR A 173 29.85 10.26 -9.13
N CYS A 174 29.15 10.04 -10.25
CA CYS A 174 27.77 9.55 -10.20
C CYS A 174 27.71 8.03 -9.97
N THR A 175 26.89 7.60 -9.01
CA THR A 175 26.62 6.17 -8.75
C THR A 175 25.31 5.71 -9.39
N GLN A 176 24.38 6.63 -9.65
CA GLN A 176 23.16 6.36 -10.38
C GLN A 176 22.73 7.57 -11.21
N CYS A 177 22.77 7.43 -12.53
CA CYS A 177 22.20 8.42 -13.45
C CYS A 177 20.67 8.36 -13.47
N ALA A 178 20.05 9.45 -13.89
CA ALA A 178 18.61 9.52 -14.11
C ALA A 178 18.15 8.49 -15.15
N PRO A 179 16.89 8.01 -15.08
CA PRO A 179 16.37 7.09 -16.09
C PRO A 179 16.52 7.65 -17.51
N GLY A 180 17.03 6.82 -18.43
CA GLY A 180 17.38 7.23 -19.80
C GLY A 180 18.79 7.81 -19.96
N TYR A 181 19.55 7.88 -18.87
CA TYR A 181 20.97 8.26 -18.84
C TYR A 181 21.81 7.12 -18.28
N SER A 182 23.09 7.08 -18.64
CA SER A 182 24.04 6.11 -18.10
C SER A 182 25.42 6.73 -17.95
N PHE A 183 26.19 6.23 -16.98
CA PHE A 183 27.50 6.77 -16.64
C PHE A 183 28.52 6.31 -17.68
N ILE A 184 28.85 7.18 -18.62
CA ILE A 184 29.70 6.90 -19.78
C ILE A 184 30.79 7.96 -19.82
N GLU A 185 32.05 7.53 -19.74
CA GLU A 185 33.23 8.41 -19.80
C GLU A 185 33.25 9.51 -18.73
N GLY A 186 32.78 9.20 -17.52
CA GLY A 186 32.81 10.14 -16.39
C GLY A 186 31.58 11.05 -16.28
N GLU A 187 30.58 10.90 -17.15
CA GLU A 187 29.37 11.73 -17.15
C GLU A 187 28.10 10.91 -17.30
N CYS A 188 26.98 11.40 -16.79
CA CYS A 188 25.66 10.85 -17.09
C CYS A 188 25.20 11.32 -18.47
N LYS A 189 25.48 10.50 -19.49
CA LYS A 189 25.11 10.79 -20.88
C LYS A 189 23.75 10.19 -21.21
N SER A 190 22.96 10.92 -21.99
CA SER A 190 21.68 10.40 -22.49
C SER A 190 21.92 9.19 -23.37
N CYS A 191 21.10 8.16 -23.21
CA CYS A 191 21.16 6.98 -24.06
C CYS A 191 20.78 7.28 -25.52
N GLY A 192 20.04 8.36 -25.79
CA GLY A 192 19.63 8.72 -27.15
C GLY A 192 18.65 7.75 -27.80
N VAL A 193 18.06 6.83 -27.02
CA VAL A 193 17.06 5.85 -27.46
C VAL A 193 15.76 6.09 -26.71
N GLY A 194 14.65 6.26 -27.44
CA GLY A 194 13.33 6.45 -26.84
C GLY A 194 12.91 5.24 -26.00
N ASN A 195 12.23 5.49 -24.88
CA ASN A 195 11.77 4.48 -23.93
C ASN A 195 12.88 3.60 -23.32
N CYS A 196 14.14 4.05 -23.40
CA CYS A 196 15.27 3.40 -22.79
C CYS A 196 15.45 3.85 -21.34
N GLN A 197 15.61 2.90 -20.42
CA GLN A 197 15.91 3.16 -19.02
C GLN A 197 17.42 3.24 -18.77
N SER A 198 18.23 2.38 -19.40
CA SER A 198 19.69 2.40 -19.30
C SER A 198 20.39 1.83 -20.55
N CYS A 199 21.64 2.21 -20.75
CA CYS A 199 22.46 1.81 -21.90
C CYS A 199 23.93 1.64 -21.49
N GLN A 200 24.65 0.77 -22.20
CA GLN A 200 26.11 0.67 -22.05
C GLN A 200 26.85 1.66 -22.95
N THR A 201 26.27 1.94 -24.12
CA THR A 201 26.81 2.87 -25.11
C THR A 201 25.65 3.72 -25.65
N VAL A 202 25.96 4.96 -26.03
CA VAL A 202 24.96 5.86 -26.62
C VAL A 202 24.40 5.24 -27.91
N GLY A 203 23.07 5.27 -28.04
CA GLY A 203 22.35 4.75 -29.20
C GLY A 203 21.95 3.27 -29.12
N THR A 204 22.37 2.53 -28.08
CA THR A 204 21.98 1.12 -27.89
C THR A 204 21.44 0.90 -26.48
N CYS A 205 20.15 0.61 -26.39
CA CYS A 205 19.49 0.40 -25.11
C CYS A 205 19.78 -0.99 -24.52
N GLN A 206 20.15 -1.01 -23.24
CA GLN A 206 20.36 -2.22 -22.46
C GLN A 206 19.08 -2.64 -21.76
N THR A 207 18.43 -1.70 -21.06
CA THR A 207 17.18 -1.95 -20.32
C THR A 207 16.16 -0.91 -20.73
N CYS A 208 14.97 -1.35 -21.12
CA CYS A 208 13.85 -0.48 -21.48
C CYS A 208 12.96 -0.19 -20.27
N PHE A 209 12.20 0.91 -20.31
CA PHE A 209 11.15 1.14 -19.32
C PHE A 209 10.08 0.04 -19.35
N SER A 210 9.30 -0.06 -18.27
CA SER A 210 8.19 -1.01 -18.16
C SER A 210 7.27 -0.96 -19.38
N ASN A 211 6.78 -2.12 -19.81
CA ASN A 211 6.01 -2.33 -21.04
C ASN A 211 6.79 -2.15 -22.36
N TYR A 212 8.11 -2.03 -22.34
CA TYR A 212 8.95 -2.05 -23.53
C TYR A 212 9.99 -3.16 -23.46
N ALA A 213 10.38 -3.72 -24.60
CA ALA A 213 11.48 -4.68 -24.70
C ALA A 213 12.53 -4.25 -25.71
N SER A 214 13.77 -4.62 -25.43
CA SER A 214 14.91 -4.34 -26.31
C SER A 214 14.88 -5.29 -27.50
N LYS A 215 14.87 -4.71 -28.71
CA LYS A 215 15.02 -5.39 -29.98
C LYS A 215 16.05 -4.62 -30.80
N GLU A 216 17.18 -5.25 -31.07
CA GLU A 216 18.33 -4.64 -31.76
C GLU A 216 18.79 -3.31 -31.11
N GLY A 217 18.74 -3.24 -29.77
CA GLY A 217 19.13 -2.04 -29.02
C GLY A 217 18.09 -0.91 -29.02
N LYS A 218 16.89 -1.12 -29.58
CA LYS A 218 15.77 -0.19 -29.51
C LYS A 218 14.66 -0.75 -28.64
N CYS A 219 13.92 0.14 -27.96
CA CYS A 219 12.81 -0.26 -27.11
C CYS A 219 11.50 -0.23 -27.91
N GLU A 220 10.92 -1.40 -28.15
CA GLU A 220 9.62 -1.55 -28.78
C GLU A 220 8.55 -1.81 -27.73
N LEU A 221 7.36 -1.24 -27.92
CA LEU A 221 6.23 -1.42 -27.00
C LEU A 221 5.80 -2.89 -27.01
N CYS A 222 5.66 -3.48 -25.82
CA CYS A 222 5.12 -4.82 -25.66
C CYS A 222 3.62 -4.83 -25.96
N GLU A 223 3.16 -5.87 -26.65
CA GLU A 223 1.73 -6.15 -26.74
C GLU A 223 1.18 -6.45 -25.35
N THR A 224 0.06 -5.80 -24.99
CA THR A 224 -0.59 -6.01 -23.70
C THR A 224 -1.13 -7.44 -23.62
N GLN A 225 -0.77 -8.15 -22.56
CA GLN A 225 -1.27 -9.50 -22.32
C GLN A 225 -2.50 -9.48 -21.40
N GLU A 226 -3.55 -10.17 -21.80
CA GLU A 226 -4.73 -10.37 -20.96
C GLU A 226 -4.32 -11.11 -19.67
N GLY A 227 -4.92 -10.74 -18.55
CA GLY A 227 -4.62 -11.37 -17.26
C GLY A 227 -3.26 -11.01 -16.66
N CYS A 228 -2.42 -10.22 -17.34
CA CYS A 228 -1.16 -9.75 -16.77
C CYS A 228 -1.35 -8.48 -15.91
N GLU A 229 -0.73 -8.43 -14.73
CA GLU A 229 -0.73 -7.24 -13.87
C GLU A 229 0.24 -6.17 -14.39
N TYR A 230 1.46 -6.59 -14.72
CA TYR A 230 2.49 -5.72 -15.27
C TYR A 230 3.45 -6.52 -16.16
N MET A 231 3.89 -5.89 -17.25
CA MET A 231 4.89 -6.47 -18.15
C MET A 231 6.28 -6.25 -17.56
N GLY A 232 6.99 -7.35 -17.35
CA GLY A 232 8.39 -7.36 -16.97
C GLY A 232 9.33 -7.28 -18.17
N SER A 233 10.62 -7.49 -17.91
CA SER A 233 11.68 -7.47 -18.92
C SER A 233 11.42 -8.49 -20.03
N GLY A 234 11.61 -8.07 -21.28
CA GLY A 234 11.49 -8.96 -22.45
C GLY A 234 10.05 -9.30 -22.86
N CYS A 235 9.08 -8.45 -22.52
CA CYS A 235 7.65 -8.65 -22.80
C CYS A 235 7.08 -9.94 -22.21
N THR A 236 7.59 -10.35 -21.05
CA THR A 236 7.02 -11.42 -20.25
C THR A 236 6.20 -10.83 -19.12
N CYS A 237 5.09 -11.46 -18.76
CA CYS A 237 4.33 -11.06 -17.60
C CYS A 237 5.09 -11.37 -16.31
N GLY A 238 5.22 -10.37 -15.43
CA GLY A 238 5.86 -10.55 -14.13
C GLY A 238 4.94 -11.18 -13.09
N ASN A 239 3.66 -10.81 -13.12
CA ASN A 239 2.63 -11.40 -12.25
C ASN A 239 1.28 -11.47 -12.95
N CYS A 240 0.55 -12.55 -12.70
CA CYS A 240 -0.78 -12.77 -13.25
C CYS A 240 -1.84 -12.31 -12.27
N LYS A 241 -2.86 -11.64 -12.81
CA LYS A 241 -4.09 -11.32 -12.08
C LYS A 241 -4.72 -12.61 -11.56
N GLN A 242 -5.41 -12.51 -10.43
CA GLN A 242 -6.17 -13.62 -9.87
C GLN A 242 -7.06 -14.28 -10.93
N GLY A 243 -7.03 -15.62 -10.99
CA GLY A 243 -7.71 -16.38 -12.04
C GLY A 243 -6.84 -16.67 -13.27
N TYR A 244 -5.60 -16.20 -13.33
CA TYR A 244 -4.64 -16.60 -14.36
C TYR A 244 -3.43 -17.30 -13.73
N LYS A 245 -2.81 -18.21 -14.48
CA LYS A 245 -1.58 -18.92 -14.10
C LYS A 245 -0.42 -18.44 -14.97
N LEU A 246 0.71 -18.16 -14.35
CA LEU A 246 1.93 -17.76 -15.05
C LEU A 246 2.62 -18.98 -15.66
N ASN A 247 2.63 -19.05 -16.99
CA ASN A 247 3.28 -20.08 -17.77
C ASN A 247 4.31 -19.44 -18.70
N ASN A 248 5.60 -19.63 -18.41
CA ASN A 248 6.72 -19.10 -19.21
C ASN A 248 6.60 -17.60 -19.55
N GLY A 249 6.15 -16.78 -18.59
CA GLY A 249 6.00 -15.34 -18.82
C GLY A 249 4.73 -14.95 -19.57
N VAL A 250 3.74 -15.84 -19.68
CA VAL A 250 2.40 -15.56 -20.22
C VAL A 250 1.37 -15.94 -19.18
N CYS A 251 0.30 -15.15 -19.06
CA CYS A 251 -0.81 -15.45 -18.16
C CYS A 251 -1.91 -16.19 -18.90
N ASP A 252 -2.03 -17.49 -18.61
CA ASP A 252 -3.10 -18.31 -19.15
C ASP A 252 -4.29 -18.32 -18.19
N ARG A 253 -5.51 -18.24 -18.72
CA ARG A 253 -6.72 -18.33 -17.90
C ARG A 253 -6.75 -19.69 -17.19
N ASP A 254 -6.85 -19.66 -15.88
CA ASP A 254 -7.08 -20.84 -15.07
C ASP A 254 -8.55 -20.95 -14.73
N GLU A 255 -9.27 -21.80 -15.46
CA GLU A 255 -10.71 -22.01 -15.24
C GLU A 255 -11.04 -22.63 -13.87
N THR A 256 -10.03 -23.17 -13.16
CA THR A 256 -10.22 -23.72 -11.81
C THR A 256 -10.20 -22.65 -10.72
N VAL A 257 -9.82 -21.41 -11.06
CA VAL A 257 -9.70 -20.28 -10.12
C VAL A 257 -10.57 -19.12 -10.60
N CYS A 258 -11.36 -18.55 -9.71
CA CYS A 258 -12.23 -17.43 -10.03
C CYS A 258 -11.48 -16.09 -10.01
N PHE A 259 -12.02 -15.07 -10.68
CA PHE A 259 -11.45 -13.73 -10.65
C PHE A 259 -11.61 -13.11 -9.25
N SER A 260 -10.89 -12.02 -8.99
CA SER A 260 -11.10 -11.24 -7.76
C SER A 260 -12.56 -10.79 -7.63
N GLY A 261 -13.10 -10.90 -6.41
CA GLY A 261 -14.50 -10.69 -6.09
C GLY A 261 -15.42 -11.85 -6.50
N GLN A 262 -14.88 -13.03 -6.78
CA GLN A 262 -15.66 -14.22 -7.14
C GLN A 262 -15.24 -15.48 -6.36
N GLY A 263 -16.15 -16.45 -6.29
CA GLY A 263 -15.95 -17.77 -5.69
C GLY A 263 -16.53 -18.89 -6.55
N MET A 264 -16.02 -20.10 -6.39
CA MET A 264 -16.49 -21.27 -7.15
C MET A 264 -17.75 -21.86 -6.49
N LYS A 265 -18.86 -21.94 -7.24
CA LYS A 265 -20.13 -22.56 -6.83
C LYS A 265 -20.63 -23.49 -7.94
N ASP A 266 -20.84 -24.77 -7.63
CA ASP A 266 -21.32 -25.78 -8.58
C ASP A 266 -20.50 -25.84 -9.89
N GLY A 267 -19.17 -25.67 -9.78
CA GLY A 267 -18.25 -25.67 -10.93
C GLY A 267 -18.29 -24.41 -11.79
N LYS A 268 -18.90 -23.31 -11.30
CA LYS A 268 -18.91 -22.01 -11.96
C LYS A 268 -18.47 -20.90 -11.02
N CYS A 269 -17.75 -19.92 -11.54
CA CYS A 269 -17.45 -18.71 -10.79
C CYS A 269 -18.68 -17.82 -10.67
N VAL A 270 -19.00 -17.45 -9.43
CA VAL A 270 -20.09 -16.52 -9.11
C VAL A 270 -19.51 -15.34 -8.31
N PRO A 271 -20.04 -14.11 -8.50
CA PRO A 271 -19.63 -12.96 -7.68
C PRO A 271 -19.86 -13.22 -6.20
N CYS A 272 -18.91 -12.78 -5.36
CA CYS A 272 -19.09 -12.75 -3.93
C CYS A 272 -20.14 -11.69 -3.58
N SER A 273 -21.13 -12.06 -2.77
CA SER A 273 -22.18 -11.13 -2.32
C SER A 273 -21.80 -10.42 -1.02
N LEU A 274 -20.78 -10.93 -0.32
CA LEU A 274 -20.27 -10.37 0.92
C LEU A 274 -19.47 -9.09 0.68
N LYS A 275 -19.78 -8.05 1.48
CA LYS A 275 -19.08 -6.76 1.41
C LYS A 275 -17.59 -6.94 1.74
N TYR A 276 -16.73 -6.26 0.99
CA TYR A 276 -15.27 -6.26 1.15
C TYR A 276 -14.60 -7.64 0.98
N CYS A 277 -15.30 -8.59 0.34
CA CYS A 277 -14.77 -9.91 0.07
C CYS A 277 -14.11 -9.94 -1.33
N THR A 278 -12.82 -10.27 -1.38
CA THR A 278 -12.04 -10.38 -2.63
C THR A 278 -11.92 -11.81 -3.12
N ALA A 279 -12.19 -12.81 -2.26
CA ALA A 279 -12.40 -14.20 -2.68
C ALA A 279 -13.37 -14.89 -1.71
N CYS A 280 -14.28 -15.70 -2.23
CA CYS A 280 -15.27 -16.44 -1.44
C CYS A 280 -15.34 -17.92 -1.85
N SER A 281 -15.94 -18.72 -0.98
CA SER A 281 -16.24 -20.14 -1.19
C SER A 281 -17.69 -20.42 -0.84
N PHE A 282 -18.23 -21.54 -1.33
CA PHE A 282 -19.60 -21.97 -1.06
C PHE A 282 -19.61 -23.41 -0.56
N ASP A 283 -20.36 -23.68 0.51
CA ASP A 283 -20.55 -25.05 1.00
C ASP A 283 -21.61 -25.82 0.19
N ASP A 284 -21.81 -27.10 0.52
CA ASP A 284 -22.77 -27.99 -0.15
C ASP A 284 -24.23 -27.51 -0.04
N THR A 285 -24.51 -26.61 0.91
CA THR A 285 -25.84 -25.99 1.10
C THR A 285 -25.97 -24.66 0.34
N GLY A 286 -24.87 -24.20 -0.27
CA GLY A 286 -24.77 -22.98 -1.05
C GLY A 286 -24.55 -21.72 -0.22
N VAL A 287 -24.20 -21.85 1.07
CA VAL A 287 -23.86 -20.74 1.97
C VAL A 287 -22.48 -20.20 1.60
N GLU A 288 -22.39 -18.88 1.44
CA GLU A 288 -21.16 -18.17 1.08
C GLU A 288 -20.29 -17.90 2.31
N THR A 289 -19.00 -18.16 2.19
CA THR A 289 -17.96 -17.83 3.18
C THR A 289 -16.88 -17.01 2.50
N CYS A 290 -16.54 -15.83 3.04
CA CYS A 290 -15.41 -15.09 2.55
C CYS A 290 -14.10 -15.78 2.94
N THR A 291 -13.23 -16.04 1.96
CA THR A 291 -11.92 -16.68 2.16
C THR A 291 -10.76 -15.69 2.04
N GLN A 292 -10.99 -14.51 1.45
CA GLN A 292 -10.02 -13.43 1.41
C GLN A 292 -10.72 -12.08 1.49
N CYS A 293 -10.25 -11.24 2.40
CA CYS A 293 -10.77 -9.90 2.62
C CYS A 293 -9.98 -8.85 1.83
N ASP A 294 -10.65 -7.77 1.46
CA ASP A 294 -10.00 -6.56 0.98
C ASP A 294 -9.31 -5.86 2.15
N THR A 295 -7.98 -5.71 2.07
CA THR A 295 -7.18 -4.99 3.08
C THR A 295 -7.17 -3.48 2.84
N THR A 296 -7.75 -3.02 1.72
CA THR A 296 -7.86 -1.59 1.36
C THR A 296 -9.24 -1.25 0.79
N PRO A 297 -10.34 -1.44 1.54
CA PRO A 297 -11.66 -1.16 1.01
C PRO A 297 -11.87 0.35 0.83
N ASP A 298 -12.38 0.75 -0.34
CA ASP A 298 -12.82 2.11 -0.72
C ASP A 298 -11.75 3.11 -1.20
N GLY A 299 -10.66 2.67 -1.84
CA GLY A 299 -9.66 3.63 -2.36
C GLY A 299 -9.01 4.47 -1.25
N ALA A 300 -9.20 4.03 -0.01
CA ALA A 300 -8.39 4.40 1.10
C ALA A 300 -6.98 3.92 0.75
N SER A 301 -6.13 4.88 0.32
CA SER A 301 -4.88 5.05 1.04
C SER A 301 -5.16 4.68 2.49
N ALA A 302 -4.31 3.87 3.12
CA ALA A 302 -4.35 3.61 4.56
C ALA A 302 -4.84 4.86 5.33
N PRO A 303 -5.30 4.77 6.59
CA PRO A 303 -5.49 5.98 7.40
C PRO A 303 -4.26 6.95 7.41
N TYR A 304 -3.15 6.55 6.79
CA TYR A 304 -2.08 7.39 6.29
C TYR A 304 -2.16 7.56 4.75
N THR A 305 -2.75 8.67 4.28
CA THR A 305 -2.21 9.32 3.09
C THR A 305 -0.76 9.72 3.38
N SER A 306 0.06 9.90 2.35
CA SER A 306 1.45 10.42 2.43
C SER A 306 1.59 11.72 3.25
N CYS A 307 0.49 12.38 3.61
CA CYS A 307 0.40 13.60 4.41
C CYS A 307 0.12 13.36 5.91
N TRP A 308 -0.17 12.14 6.36
CA TRP A 308 -0.36 11.81 7.79
C TRP A 308 -1.42 12.68 8.53
N LYS A 309 -2.53 13.03 7.86
CA LYS A 309 -3.67 13.81 8.40
C LYS A 309 -5.02 13.22 7.96
N THR A 310 -6.12 13.69 8.55
CA THR A 310 -7.48 13.33 8.11
C THR A 310 -7.75 13.84 6.67
N LEU A 311 -8.67 13.20 5.94
CA LEU A 311 -8.97 13.51 4.52
C LEU A 311 -9.43 14.97 4.30
N GLU A 312 -9.98 15.61 5.34
CA GLU A 312 -10.45 17.00 5.30
C GLU A 312 -9.31 18.03 5.51
N ASP A 313 -8.12 17.57 5.96
CA ASP A 313 -6.98 18.40 6.36
C ASP A 313 -5.75 18.28 5.43
N CYS A 314 -5.84 17.51 4.34
CA CYS A 314 -4.76 17.33 3.37
C CYS A 314 -4.80 18.42 2.28
N THR A 315 -3.68 19.13 2.06
CA THR A 315 -3.55 20.12 0.98
C THR A 315 -2.61 19.63 -0.12
N GLU A 316 -2.78 20.12 -1.37
CA GLU A 316 -1.98 19.71 -2.54
C GLU A 316 -0.46 19.97 -2.41
N GLU A 317 0.01 20.67 -1.36
CA GLU A 317 1.42 20.96 -1.12
C GLU A 317 2.18 19.83 -0.38
N ASP A 318 1.47 18.84 0.18
CA ASP A 318 2.06 17.80 1.04
C ASP A 318 2.57 16.55 0.28
N ASP A 319 2.31 16.43 -1.04
CA ASP A 319 2.76 15.31 -1.89
C ASP A 319 4.18 15.50 -2.47
N ALA A 320 4.83 16.64 -2.23
CA ALA A 320 6.08 17.00 -2.90
C ALA A 320 7.37 16.41 -2.27
N ASN A 321 7.29 15.61 -1.19
CA ASN A 321 8.48 15.19 -0.46
C ASN A 321 8.48 13.70 -0.04
N ASN A 322 8.48 12.81 -1.03
CA ASN A 322 9.22 11.54 -0.91
C ASN A 322 9.76 11.12 -2.28
N GLY A 323 11.09 11.21 -2.41
CA GLY A 323 11.84 10.79 -3.59
C GLY A 323 11.63 9.29 -3.86
N GLY A 324 10.97 9.02 -4.98
CA GLY A 324 10.77 7.68 -5.56
C GLY A 324 10.27 7.82 -6.99
N GLY A 325 10.97 8.61 -7.81
CA GLY A 325 10.60 8.86 -9.19
C GLY A 325 10.80 7.63 -10.07
N ASN A 326 9.72 6.88 -10.32
CA ASN A 326 9.44 6.35 -11.66
C ASN A 326 8.09 6.92 -12.07
N GLY A 327 8.14 7.94 -12.93
CA GLY A 327 6.95 8.51 -13.55
C GLY A 327 6.26 7.46 -14.41
N ALA A 328 5.04 7.08 -14.00
CA ALA A 328 4.05 6.50 -14.88
C ALA A 328 2.74 7.27 -14.63
N LEU A 329 2.43 8.18 -15.56
CA LEU A 329 1.12 8.80 -15.68
C LEU A 329 0.06 7.69 -15.81
N SER A 330 -0.81 7.58 -14.82
CA SER A 330 -2.03 6.77 -14.91
C SER A 330 -3.09 7.55 -15.71
N PRO A 331 -3.71 6.96 -16.75
CA PRO A 331 -4.74 7.64 -17.53
C PRO A 331 -6.12 7.34 -16.91
N ARG A 332 -6.69 8.28 -16.15
CA ARG A 332 -8.14 8.32 -15.83
C ARG A 332 -8.52 9.63 -15.13
N THR A 333 -8.93 10.63 -15.92
CA THR A 333 -10.02 11.61 -15.63
C THR A 333 -10.06 12.68 -16.73
N LEU A 334 -10.66 12.34 -17.87
CA LEU A 334 -11.12 13.32 -18.85
C LEU A 334 -12.57 12.98 -19.18
N PHE A 335 -13.52 13.38 -18.33
CA PHE A 335 -14.91 13.64 -18.73
C PHE A 335 -15.59 14.53 -17.67
N SER A 336 -16.38 15.50 -18.16
CA SER A 336 -17.07 16.61 -17.47
C SER A 336 -16.11 17.77 -17.12
N THR A 337 -16.10 18.87 -17.88
CA THR A 337 -17.20 19.82 -17.99
C THR A 337 -17.16 20.54 -19.35
N LEU A 338 -18.07 20.16 -20.25
CA LEU A 338 -18.50 21.02 -21.35
C LEU A 338 -19.65 21.87 -20.81
N ALA A 339 -19.43 23.17 -20.55
CA ALA A 339 -20.40 24.25 -20.79
C ALA A 339 -19.84 25.60 -20.30
N VAL A 340 -20.03 26.62 -21.15
CA VAL A 340 -19.92 28.07 -20.88
C VAL A 340 -18.46 28.52 -20.64
N VAL A 341 -17.76 29.20 -21.56
CA VAL A 341 -18.06 30.52 -22.13
C VAL A 341 -17.31 30.63 -23.46
N ALA A 342 -18.01 30.63 -24.59
CA ALA A 342 -17.47 31.10 -25.88
C ALA A 342 -18.58 31.85 -26.60
N GLY A 343 -18.62 33.16 -26.38
CA GLY A 343 -19.58 34.04 -27.04
C GLY A 343 -19.08 35.47 -26.94
N LEU A 344 -18.17 35.86 -27.83
CA LEU A 344 -17.80 37.24 -28.13
C LEU A 344 -16.85 37.24 -29.32
N ILE A 345 -17.39 37.32 -30.55
CA ILE A 345 -17.11 38.21 -31.71
C ILE A 345 -18.17 37.76 -32.76
N ALA A 346 -19.01 38.53 -33.47
CA ALA A 346 -18.95 39.88 -34.00
C ALA A 346 -20.36 40.37 -34.37
N ALA A 347 -20.66 41.65 -34.13
CA ALA A 347 -21.62 42.55 -34.81
C ALA A 347 -21.63 43.83 -33.94
N THR A 348 -21.36 45.06 -34.37
CA THR A 348 -21.83 45.78 -35.57
C THR A 348 -21.20 47.19 -35.55
N LEU A 349 -21.03 47.83 -36.73
CA LEU A 349 -21.09 49.28 -37.02
C LEU A 349 -20.15 50.21 -36.21
N VAL A 350 -19.15 50.90 -36.78
CA VAL A 350 -19.16 51.95 -37.84
C VAL A 350 -17.72 52.11 -38.33
#